data_AF-A0A538HMI2-F1
#
_entry.id   AF-A0A538HMI2-F1
#
_cell.length_a   1.000
_cell.length_b   1.000
_cell.length_c   1.000
_cell.angle_alpha   90.00
_cell.angle_beta   90.00
_cell.angle_gamma   90.00
#
_symmetry.space_group_name_H-M   'P 1'
#
loop_
_entity.id
_entity.type
_entity.pdbx_description
1 polymer ?
#
loop_
_entity_poly.entity_id
_entity_poly.type
_entity_poly.pdbx_seq_one_letter_code
_entity_poly.pdbx_strand_id
1 'polypeptide(L)'
;MPEAVVTVAEVKGLKTASGNTRFVLRDGAGREYTTFREEIARAALEANGKRARISFHEQQRGRFTNVYLDSVEPVDDEPPVDTAGDEAIEEVAWKTAVDAAPWLLGGEPEEPVSPDELFERLQPFKERVAEDIRSDAEPES
;
A
#
# COMPACT_ATOMS: atom_id res chain seq x y z
N MET A 1 -19.89 4.40 18.59
CA MET A 1 -18.92 3.81 17.66
C MET A 1 -18.47 4.92 16.74
N PRO A 2 -17.23 5.40 16.79
CA PRO A 2 -16.70 6.31 15.77
C PRO A 2 -16.72 5.67 14.37
N GLU A 3 -16.86 6.51 13.36
CA GLU A 3 -16.87 6.12 11.94
C GLU A 3 -15.94 7.02 11.15
N ALA A 4 -15.34 6.49 10.08
CA ALA A 4 -14.47 7.24 9.18
C ALA A 4 -14.54 6.67 7.76
N VAL A 5 -14.27 7.52 6.77
CA VAL A 5 -13.98 7.06 5.40
C VAL A 5 -12.48 7.16 5.18
N VAL A 6 -11.86 6.03 4.84
CA VAL A 6 -10.40 5.91 4.69
C VAL A 6 -10.03 5.25 3.37
N THR A 7 -8.86 5.57 2.83
CA THR A 7 -8.25 4.76 1.77
C THR A 7 -7.51 3.61 2.41
N VAL A 8 -7.84 2.38 2.05
CA VAL A 8 -7.16 1.18 2.57
C VAL A 8 -5.86 1.00 1.81
N ALA A 9 -4.74 1.19 2.51
CA ALA A 9 -3.41 1.05 1.91
C ALA A 9 -2.93 -0.39 1.92
N GLU A 10 -3.24 -1.14 2.97
CA GLU A 10 -2.79 -2.52 3.14
C GLU A 10 -3.68 -3.28 4.12
N VAL A 11 -3.86 -4.59 3.90
CA VAL A 11 -4.47 -5.51 4.87
C VAL A 11 -3.59 -6.73 5.06
N LYS A 12 -3.21 -7.03 6.30
CA LYS A 12 -2.35 -8.17 6.66
C LYS A 12 -3.07 -9.15 7.59
N GLY A 13 -3.00 -10.44 7.28
CA GLY A 13 -3.41 -11.52 8.18
C GLY A 13 -2.22 -12.12 8.92
N LEU A 14 -2.23 -12.11 10.24
CA LEU A 14 -1.16 -12.60 11.12
C LEU A 14 -1.71 -13.71 12.02
N LYS A 15 -1.10 -14.90 11.99
CA LYS A 15 -1.46 -15.98 12.92
C LYS A 15 -0.95 -15.64 14.33
N THR A 16 -1.83 -15.66 15.32
CA THR A 16 -1.44 -15.51 16.73
C THR A 16 -0.95 -16.83 17.31
N ALA A 17 -0.21 -16.75 18.43
CA ALA A 17 0.25 -17.94 19.15
C ALA A 17 -0.90 -18.85 19.64
N SER A 18 -2.08 -18.28 19.85
CA SER A 18 -3.31 -18.99 20.22
C SER A 18 -4.04 -19.66 19.03
N GLY A 19 -3.53 -19.51 17.80
CA GLY A 19 -4.10 -20.12 16.59
C GLY A 19 -5.15 -19.26 15.86
N ASN A 20 -5.56 -18.12 16.43
CA ASN A 20 -6.49 -17.20 15.76
C ASN A 20 -5.76 -16.34 14.73
N THR A 21 -6.44 -15.92 13.68
CA THR A 21 -5.89 -14.96 12.71
C THR A 21 -6.28 -13.55 13.11
N ARG A 22 -5.28 -12.69 13.34
CA ARG A 22 -5.45 -11.25 13.50
C ARG A 22 -5.31 -10.58 12.15
N PHE A 23 -6.29 -9.81 11.75
CA PHE A 23 -6.21 -8.96 10.57
C PHE A 23 -5.91 -7.53 10.98
N VAL A 24 -4.99 -6.88 10.26
CA VAL A 24 -4.59 -5.49 10.47
C VAL A 24 -4.81 -4.74 9.16
N LEU A 25 -5.71 -3.76 9.20
CA LEU A 25 -5.94 -2.79 8.12
C LEU A 25 -5.11 -1.55 8.41
N ARG A 26 -4.27 -1.13 7.45
CA ARG A 26 -3.57 0.15 7.48
C ARG A 26 -4.21 1.10 6.48
N ASP A 27 -4.57 2.30 6.93
CA ASP A 27 -5.08 3.35 6.03
C ASP A 27 -3.94 4.13 5.34
N GLY A 28 -4.32 5.02 4.41
CA GLY A 28 -3.40 5.90 3.70
C GLY A 28 -2.69 6.94 4.58
N ALA A 29 -3.18 7.18 5.81
CA ALA A 29 -2.53 8.04 6.80
C ALA A 29 -1.58 7.26 7.74
N GLY A 30 -1.48 5.94 7.56
CA GLY A 30 -0.66 5.06 8.39
C GLY A 30 -1.31 4.63 9.71
N ARG A 31 -2.61 4.89 9.92
CA ARG A 31 -3.34 4.39 11.09
C ARG A 31 -3.68 2.92 10.92
N GLU A 32 -3.57 2.17 12.01
CA GLU A 32 -3.82 0.74 12.04
C GLU A 32 -5.11 0.40 12.79
N TYR A 33 -5.88 -0.50 12.21
CA TYR A 33 -7.14 -1.00 12.73
C TYR A 33 -7.11 -2.53 12.74
N THR A 34 -7.58 -3.15 13.83
CA THR A 34 -7.48 -4.61 14.01
C THR A 34 -8.84 -5.27 13.99
N THR A 35 -8.95 -6.45 13.40
CA THR A 35 -10.09 -7.35 13.62
C THR A 35 -9.66 -8.80 13.73
N PHE A 36 -10.46 -9.60 14.43
CA PHE A 36 -10.36 -11.06 14.46
C PHE A 36 -11.56 -11.73 13.77
N ARG A 37 -12.53 -10.93 13.31
CA ARG A 37 -13.73 -11.41 12.65
C ARG A 37 -13.47 -11.57 11.17
N GLU A 38 -13.69 -12.77 10.64
CA GLU A 38 -13.37 -13.10 9.26
C GLU A 38 -14.25 -12.33 8.26
N GLU A 39 -15.52 -12.05 8.60
CA GLU A 39 -16.41 -11.27 7.76
C GLU A 39 -15.92 -9.83 7.56
N ILE A 40 -15.42 -9.20 8.62
CA ILE A 40 -14.85 -7.85 8.57
C ILE A 40 -13.51 -7.88 7.82
N ALA A 41 -12.70 -8.90 8.05
CA ALA A 41 -11.42 -9.09 7.37
C ALA A 41 -11.60 -9.26 5.85
N ARG A 42 -12.62 -10.01 5.42
CA ARG A 42 -12.95 -10.18 4.01
C ARG A 42 -13.32 -8.85 3.37
N ALA A 43 -14.20 -8.07 3.99
CA ALA A 43 -14.56 -6.74 3.48
C ALA A 43 -13.36 -5.79 3.43
N ALA A 44 -12.46 -5.85 4.43
CA ALA A 44 -11.19 -5.12 4.42
C ALA A 44 -10.30 -5.53 3.23
N LEU A 45 -10.19 -6.82 2.93
CA LEU A 45 -9.43 -7.32 1.79
C LEU A 45 -10.04 -6.88 0.45
N GLU A 46 -11.36 -6.89 0.32
CA GLU A 46 -12.08 -6.40 -0.87
C GLU A 46 -11.89 -4.88 -1.07
N ALA A 47 -11.77 -4.13 0.03
CA ALA A 47 -11.47 -2.70 0.02
C ALA A 47 -9.99 -2.37 -0.19
N ASN A 48 -9.08 -3.34 -0.25
CA ASN A 48 -7.64 -3.07 -0.33
C ASN A 48 -7.30 -2.26 -1.61
N GLY A 49 -6.63 -1.12 -1.44
CA GLY A 49 -6.34 -0.17 -2.51
C GLY A 49 -7.50 0.79 -2.85
N LYS A 50 -8.65 0.68 -2.20
CA LYS A 50 -9.86 1.49 -2.44
C LYS A 50 -10.27 2.28 -1.19
N ARG A 51 -11.27 3.13 -1.34
CA ARG A 51 -11.92 3.80 -0.21
C ARG A 51 -12.92 2.87 0.46
N ALA A 52 -13.01 2.97 1.78
CA ALA A 52 -13.99 2.26 2.58
C ALA A 52 -14.49 3.13 3.74
N ARG A 53 -15.77 2.99 4.06
CA ARG A 53 -16.34 3.44 5.32
C ARG A 53 -16.06 2.37 6.37
N ILE A 54 -15.43 2.78 7.46
CA ILE A 54 -15.11 1.91 8.59
C ILE A 54 -15.81 2.42 9.84
N SER A 55 -16.32 1.50 10.65
CA SER A 55 -16.72 1.80 12.02
C SER A 55 -15.79 1.04 12.96
N PHE A 56 -15.38 1.68 14.06
CA PHE A 56 -14.40 1.12 14.97
C PHE A 56 -14.67 1.51 16.42
N HIS A 57 -14.01 0.84 17.34
CA HIS A 57 -13.96 1.23 18.74
C HIS A 57 -12.54 1.13 19.28
N GLU A 58 -12.27 1.92 20.30
CA GLU A 58 -10.99 1.92 20.98
C GLU A 58 -11.09 1.14 22.29
N GLN A 59 -10.11 0.29 22.56
CA GLN A 59 -9.95 -0.39 23.83
C GLN A 59 -8.62 0.00 24.45
N GLN A 60 -8.68 0.70 25.58
CA GLN A 60 -7.51 1.03 26.36
C GLN A 60 -7.11 -0.17 27.24
N ARG A 61 -5.86 -0.60 27.13
CA ARG A 61 -5.23 -1.60 28.00
C ARG A 61 -3.95 -1.02 28.58
N GLY A 62 -4.06 -0.48 29.79
CA GLY A 62 -2.97 0.23 30.44
C GLY A 62 -2.54 1.46 29.63
N ARG A 63 -1.27 1.47 29.19
CA ARG A 63 -0.69 2.56 28.39
C ARG A 63 -0.94 2.46 26.87
N PHE A 64 -1.60 1.40 26.42
CA PHE A 64 -1.84 1.15 25.00
C PHE A 64 -3.32 1.32 24.65
N THR A 65 -3.58 1.96 23.51
CA THR A 65 -4.92 2.07 22.92
C THR A 65 -4.96 1.20 21.66
N ASN A 66 -5.74 0.13 21.70
CA ASN A 66 -5.98 -0.72 20.54
C ASN A 66 -7.24 -0.24 19.82
N VAL A 67 -7.19 -0.15 18.50
CA VAL A 67 -8.34 0.24 17.67
C VAL A 67 -8.86 -1.01 16.95
N TYR A 68 -10.13 -1.33 17.15
CA TYR A 68 -10.78 -2.52 16.61
C TYR A 68 -11.87 -2.16 15.61
N LEU A 69 -11.88 -2.83 14.46
CA LEU A 69 -12.92 -2.67 13.44
C LEU A 69 -14.19 -3.39 13.87
N ASP A 70 -15.30 -2.68 13.75
CA ASP A 70 -16.65 -3.21 13.92
C ASP A 70 -17.34 -3.45 12.56
N SER A 71 -17.01 -2.66 11.54
CA SER A 71 -17.47 -2.84 10.16
C SER A 71 -16.47 -2.25 9.16
N VAL A 72 -16.50 -2.79 7.95
CA VAL A 72 -15.83 -2.23 6.77
C VAL A 72 -16.81 -2.34 5.62
N GLU A 73 -17.11 -1.21 4.99
CA GLU A 73 -17.97 -1.11 3.83
C GLU A 73 -17.14 -0.46 2.71
N PRO A 74 -16.72 -1.22 1.69
CA PRO A 74 -16.12 -0.64 0.49
C PRO A 74 -17.05 0.46 -0.05
N VAL A 75 -16.50 1.64 -0.29
CA VAL A 75 -17.22 2.70 -0.98
C VAL A 75 -16.88 2.49 -2.44
N ASP A 76 -17.89 2.19 -3.25
CA ASP A 76 -17.73 2.28 -4.69
C ASP A 76 -17.38 3.74 -5.01
N ASP A 77 -16.11 4.01 -5.28
CA ASP A 77 -15.78 5.12 -6.16
C ASP A 77 -16.30 4.64 -7.52
N GLU A 78 -17.56 4.98 -7.83
CA GLU A 78 -18.04 4.93 -9.21
C GLU A 78 -16.96 5.63 -10.04
N PRO A 79 -16.28 4.95 -10.99
CA PRO A 79 -15.56 5.70 -12.01
C PRO A 79 -16.58 6.66 -12.63
N PRO A 80 -16.20 7.90 -12.99
CA PRO A 80 -17.11 8.75 -13.72
C PRO A 80 -17.71 7.92 -14.87
N VAL A 81 -19.03 7.91 -14.95
CA VAL A 81 -19.78 7.25 -16.01
C VAL A 81 -19.29 7.76 -17.38
N ASP A 82 -18.31 7.13 -18.01
CA ASP A 82 -18.38 6.17 -19.14
C ASP A 82 -19.47 6.45 -20.18
N THR A 83 -19.91 7.69 -20.31
CA THR A 83 -20.84 8.10 -21.36
C THR A 83 -20.02 8.52 -22.56
N ALA A 84 -19.58 7.53 -23.33
CA ALA A 84 -19.08 7.67 -24.71
C ALA A 84 -18.10 8.84 -24.93
N GLY A 85 -16.90 8.76 -24.34
CA GLY A 85 -15.83 9.72 -24.61
C GLY A 85 -14.45 9.40 -24.02
N ASP A 86 -14.31 8.30 -23.27
CA ASP A 86 -13.24 8.18 -22.27
C ASP A 86 -11.89 7.64 -22.79
N GLU A 87 -11.87 6.87 -23.87
CA GLU A 87 -10.59 6.43 -24.48
C GLU A 87 -9.72 7.62 -24.92
N ALA A 88 -10.34 8.72 -25.36
CA ALA A 88 -9.62 9.91 -25.79
C ALA A 88 -9.16 10.80 -24.62
N ILE A 89 -9.83 10.75 -23.48
CA ILE A 89 -9.51 11.61 -22.32
C ILE A 89 -8.42 10.94 -21.47
N GLU A 90 -8.46 9.61 -21.33
CA GLU A 90 -7.45 8.85 -20.59
C GLU A 90 -6.07 8.90 -21.29
N GLU A 91 -6.02 8.79 -22.63
CA GLU A 91 -4.79 9.00 -23.41
C GLU A 91 -4.25 10.44 -23.28
N VAL A 92 -5.12 11.45 -23.26
CA VAL A 92 -4.72 12.87 -23.14
C VAL A 92 -4.23 13.18 -21.73
N ALA A 93 -4.83 12.60 -20.69
CA ALA A 93 -4.38 12.74 -19.32
C ALA A 93 -3.00 12.07 -19.13
N TRP A 94 -2.79 10.89 -19.70
CA TRP A 94 -1.49 10.22 -19.69
C TRP A 94 -0.43 11.03 -20.45
N LYS A 95 -0.75 11.54 -21.64
CA LYS A 95 0.14 12.40 -22.44
C LYS A 95 0.50 13.71 -21.70
N THR A 96 -0.47 14.34 -21.05
CA THR A 96 -0.26 15.61 -20.32
C THR A 96 0.56 15.39 -19.04
N ALA A 97 0.36 14.28 -18.34
CA ALA A 97 1.17 13.91 -17.18
C ALA A 97 2.62 13.60 -17.57
N VAL A 98 2.83 12.93 -18.72
CA VAL A 98 4.16 12.70 -19.30
C VAL A 98 4.84 14.01 -19.70
N ASP A 99 4.12 14.93 -20.34
CA ASP A 99 4.66 16.25 -20.75
C ASP A 99 4.99 17.16 -19.53
N ALA A 100 4.25 17.04 -18.42
CA ALA A 100 4.43 17.88 -17.24
C ALA A 100 5.57 17.42 -16.30
N ALA A 101 6.12 16.23 -16.50
CA ALA A 101 7.20 15.68 -15.69
C ALA A 101 8.35 15.16 -16.59
N PRO A 102 9.20 16.04 -17.14
CA PRO A 102 10.31 15.64 -18.02
C PRO A 102 11.29 14.65 -17.39
N TRP A 103 11.27 14.53 -16.06
CA TRP A 103 12.13 13.67 -15.25
C TRP A 103 11.51 12.29 -14.94
N LEU A 104 10.23 12.06 -15.26
CA LEU A 104 9.58 10.74 -15.10
C LEU A 104 9.96 9.78 -16.23
N LEU A 105 10.30 10.30 -17.40
CA LEU A 105 10.94 9.55 -18.46
C LEU A 105 12.46 9.72 -18.33
N GLY A 106 13.06 9.00 -17.39
CA GLY A 106 14.45 8.59 -17.59
C GLY A 106 14.47 7.80 -18.90
N GLY A 107 14.99 8.42 -19.96
CA GLY A 107 14.79 7.99 -21.34
C GLY A 107 14.91 6.47 -21.49
N GLU A 108 13.92 5.88 -22.16
CA GLU A 108 14.00 4.47 -22.50
C GLU A 108 15.29 4.26 -23.32
N PRO A 109 16.19 3.35 -22.91
CA PRO A 109 17.42 3.14 -23.64
C PRO A 109 17.07 2.76 -25.08
N GLU A 110 17.76 3.38 -26.04
CA GLU A 110 17.51 3.17 -27.48
C GLU A 110 17.62 1.67 -27.87
N GLU A 111 18.29 0.87 -27.05
CA GLU A 111 18.37 -0.57 -27.16
C GLU A 111 17.91 -1.27 -25.86
N PRO A 112 17.05 -2.30 -25.95
CA PRO A 112 16.63 -3.09 -24.80
C PRO A 112 17.83 -3.87 -24.24
N VAL A 113 18.28 -3.50 -23.04
CA VAL A 113 19.36 -4.22 -22.34
C VAL A 113 18.79 -5.49 -21.73
N SER A 114 19.46 -6.63 -21.93
CA SER A 114 19.01 -7.90 -21.36
C SER A 114 19.07 -7.87 -19.82
N PRO A 115 18.20 -8.62 -19.12
CA PRO A 115 18.19 -8.65 -17.66
C PRO A 115 19.53 -9.04 -17.03
N ASP A 116 20.27 -9.96 -17.67
CA ASP A 116 21.58 -10.41 -17.19
C ASP A 116 22.62 -9.29 -17.28
N GLU A 117 22.65 -8.55 -18.39
CA GLU A 117 23.58 -7.43 -18.57
C GLU A 117 23.26 -6.26 -17.63
N LEU A 118 21.97 -5.99 -17.41
CA LEU A 118 21.53 -4.99 -16.43
C LEU A 118 21.93 -5.38 -15.00
N PHE A 119 21.82 -6.68 -14.66
CA PHE A 119 22.22 -7.19 -13.35
C PHE A 119 23.71 -7.03 -13.09
N GLU A 120 24.55 -7.35 -14.08
CA GLU A 120 26.01 -7.16 -14.03
C GLU A 120 26.38 -5.68 -13.83
N ARG A 121 25.76 -4.77 -14.59
CA ARG A 121 25.99 -3.32 -14.44
C ARG A 121 25.60 -2.79 -13.06
N LEU A 122 24.56 -3.37 -12.43
CA LEU A 122 24.08 -2.96 -11.11
C LEU A 122 24.82 -3.63 -9.95
N GLN A 123 25.69 -4.63 -10.18
CA GLN A 123 26.43 -5.31 -9.11
C GLN A 123 27.27 -4.36 -8.23
N PRO A 124 28.08 -3.44 -8.80
CA PRO A 124 28.97 -2.61 -7.98
C PRO A 124 28.21 -1.70 -7.01
N PHE A 125 27.01 -1.24 -7.39
CA PHE A 125 26.15 -0.46 -6.52
C PHE A 125 25.54 -1.31 -5.41
N LYS A 126 25.05 -2.51 -5.74
CA LYS A 126 24.49 -3.45 -4.75
C LYS A 126 25.52 -3.88 -3.72
N GLU A 127 26.77 -4.13 -4.14
CA GLU A 127 27.88 -4.48 -3.25
C GLU A 127 28.18 -3.34 -2.28
N ARG A 128 28.29 -2.11 -2.78
CA ARG A 128 28.55 -0.94 -1.94
C ARG A 128 27.43 -0.65 -0.93
N VAL A 129 26.18 -0.81 -1.33
CA VAL A 129 25.02 -0.68 -0.42
C VAL A 129 25.00 -1.81 0.61
N ALA A 130 25.34 -3.03 0.21
CA ALA A 130 25.42 -4.16 1.13
C ALA A 130 26.56 -4.01 2.15
N GLU A 131 27.69 -3.41 1.76
CA GLU A 131 28.77 -3.04 2.67
C GLU A 131 28.33 -1.95 3.66
N ASP A 132 27.65 -0.90 3.19
CA ASP A 132 27.17 0.21 4.04
C ASP A 132 26.18 -0.29 5.11
N ILE A 133 25.23 -1.15 4.72
CA ILE A 133 24.27 -1.78 5.65
C ILE A 133 24.97 -2.70 6.66
N ARG A 134 26.07 -3.37 6.25
CA ARG A 134 26.83 -4.28 7.12
C ARG A 134 27.70 -3.49 8.10
N SER A 135 28.31 -2.40 7.67
CA SER A 135 29.11 -1.51 8.52
C SER A 135 28.25 -0.76 9.55
N ASP A 136 27.00 -0.44 9.24
CA ASP A 136 26.04 0.15 10.19
C ASP A 136 25.49 -0.87 11.24
N ALA A 137 25.81 -2.16 11.08
CA ALA A 137 25.34 -3.26 11.94
C ALA A 137 26.41 -3.79 12.93
N GLU A 138 27.65 -3.30 12.91
CA GLU A 138 28.65 -3.61 13.93
C GLU A 138 28.65 -2.54 15.03
N PRO A 139 28.22 -2.84 16.27
CA PRO A 139 28.35 -1.88 17.37
C PRO A 139 29.83 -1.68 17.71
N GLU A 140 30.28 -0.43 17.71
CA GLU A 140 31.56 0.00 18.25
C GLU A 140 31.78 -0.65 19.63
N SER A 141 32.87 -1.42 19.77
CA SER A 141 33.32 -2.01 21.05
C SER A 141 34.33 -1.10 21.73
#